data_AF-A0A5C3KY59-F1
#
_entry.id   AF-A0A5C3KY59-F1
#
_cell.length_a   1.000
_cell.length_b   1.000
_cell.length_c   1.000
_cell.angle_alpha   90.00
_cell.angle_beta   90.00
_cell.angle_gamma   90.00
#
_symmetry.space_group_name_H-M   'P 1'
#
loop_
_entity.id
_entity.type
_entity.pdbx_description
1 polymer ?
#
loop_
_entity_poly.entity_id
_entity_poly.type
_entity_poly.pdbx_seq_one_letter_code
_entity_poly.pdbx_strand_id
1 'polypeptide(L)'
;MIIDQSQLDQKLPLDAPPSYDTLVSFDPSAYRDEKSTYRPLSSTSSDPSLSPTSSRTPTSPASSTYHGYGSGALSPKGKAKAVNWFNFTATRTSREVRNTVLGLVRDLVREHHADSAAPAGILSSCAGACAAYDLAISDILQEKSIENHTPLYWAIVKRKPDELQDEGTQIPDLIIALLSYSTPLKPASVADIRLACLVTSDQRLFQRLRMSSEFSTVSAADEMLLGVTQSQDEVEVTEVAADDDGSFAVDMVIPHFQKRMMVTGEIMLEFIARSRMWRIMFKVATHYQHTSVSGGSWCLIVGLQPNSPPTWLDGQLVIEEPARLDDSNPKPPIQIRLKTGHQQMDPPRLGVCSSTDVVASLQQDSIASTLQYNGTSYIAADEKLRARFEARLRKPEDPDCVIC
;
A
#
# COMPACT_ATOMS: atom_id res chain seq x y z
N MET A 1 -28.08 31.72 -54.84
CA MET A 1 -27.82 32.51 -53.63
C MET A 1 -26.41 32.12 -53.20
N ILE A 2 -25.45 32.95 -53.59
CA ILE A 2 -24.00 32.71 -53.49
C ILE A 2 -23.54 33.54 -52.29
N ILE A 3 -22.93 32.90 -51.29
CA ILE A 3 -22.32 33.59 -50.16
C ILE A 3 -20.81 33.49 -50.33
N ASP A 4 -20.22 34.66 -50.53
CA ASP A 4 -18.79 34.92 -50.64
C ASP A 4 -18.09 34.62 -49.31
N GLN A 5 -16.99 33.86 -49.36
CA GLN A 5 -16.18 33.53 -48.21
C GLN A 5 -14.93 34.42 -48.24
N SER A 6 -15.04 35.56 -47.57
CA SER A 6 -13.97 36.55 -47.46
C SER A 6 -12.83 36.07 -46.56
N GLN A 7 -11.62 36.29 -47.08
CA GLN A 7 -10.30 36.09 -46.51
C GLN A 7 -10.15 36.58 -45.05
N LEU A 8 -9.48 35.76 -44.24
CA LEU A 8 -8.88 36.20 -42.99
C LEU A 8 -7.35 36.02 -43.09
N ASP A 9 -6.66 37.11 -43.38
CA ASP A 9 -5.20 37.24 -43.25
C ASP A 9 -4.83 37.21 -41.75
N GLN A 10 -4.15 36.15 -41.31
CA GLN A 10 -3.43 36.13 -40.03
C GLN A 10 -1.92 36.26 -40.27
N LYS A 11 -1.42 37.47 -39.99
CA LYS A 11 -0.01 37.78 -39.78
C LYS A 11 0.53 36.94 -38.61
N LEU A 12 1.45 36.03 -38.92
CA LEU A 12 2.33 35.40 -37.95
C LEU A 12 3.44 36.37 -37.53
N PRO A 13 3.73 36.56 -36.23
CA PRO A 13 4.93 37.25 -35.78
C PRO A 13 6.16 36.34 -35.98
N LEU A 14 7.08 36.82 -36.81
CA LEU A 14 8.46 36.32 -36.96
C LEU A 14 9.27 36.76 -35.74
N ASP A 15 9.30 35.94 -34.68
CA ASP A 15 10.41 35.96 -33.72
C ASP A 15 10.48 34.64 -32.96
N ALA A 16 10.99 33.60 -33.63
CA ALA A 16 11.40 32.36 -32.98
C ALA A 16 12.93 32.30 -33.00
N PRO A 17 13.60 32.05 -31.86
CA PRO A 17 15.04 31.85 -31.82
C PRO A 17 15.45 30.58 -32.60
N PRO A 18 16.69 30.54 -33.13
CA PRO A 18 17.16 29.41 -33.93
C PRO A 18 17.16 28.10 -33.12
N SER A 19 16.66 27.02 -33.72
CA SER A 19 16.74 25.67 -33.16
C SER A 19 18.18 25.20 -33.10
N TYR A 20 18.69 24.91 -31.90
CA TYR A 20 19.91 24.13 -31.71
C TYR A 20 19.60 22.64 -31.85
N ASP A 21 19.37 22.20 -33.09
CA ASP A 21 19.41 20.79 -33.46
C ASP A 21 20.67 20.56 -34.31
N THR A 22 21.76 20.20 -33.64
CA THR A 22 22.93 19.55 -34.26
C THR A 22 23.85 19.05 -33.16
N LEU A 23 23.44 17.98 -32.46
CA LEU A 23 24.38 17.07 -31.84
C LEU A 23 24.23 15.70 -32.48
N VAL A 24 25.24 15.41 -33.29
CA VAL A 24 25.53 14.13 -33.93
C VAL A 24 25.54 13.05 -32.86
N SER A 25 24.61 12.09 -32.96
CA SER A 25 24.65 10.86 -32.19
C SER A 25 25.83 10.04 -32.68
N PHE A 26 26.85 9.90 -31.84
CA PHE A 26 27.90 8.92 -32.05
C PHE A 26 27.36 7.54 -31.68
N ASP A 27 27.45 6.63 -32.64
CA ASP A 27 27.04 5.24 -32.57
C ASP A 27 28.25 4.40 -32.14
N PRO A 28 28.32 3.85 -30.92
CA PRO A 28 29.38 2.93 -30.53
C PRO A 28 28.85 1.50 -30.62
N SER A 29 28.78 0.99 -31.85
CA SER A 29 28.78 -0.45 -32.09
C SER A 29 30.17 -0.91 -32.53
N ALA A 30 30.51 -2.13 -32.14
CA ALA A 30 31.76 -2.87 -32.40
C ALA A 30 32.91 -2.64 -31.41
N TYR A 31 32.87 -3.39 -30.30
CA TYR A 31 33.94 -4.32 -29.94
C TYR A 31 33.35 -5.33 -28.94
N ARG A 32 32.97 -6.52 -29.43
CA ARG A 32 32.80 -7.69 -28.55
C ARG A 32 33.74 -8.77 -29.04
N ASP A 33 34.82 -8.88 -28.28
CA ASP A 33 35.93 -9.80 -28.47
C ASP A 33 35.49 -11.24 -28.16
N GLU A 34 35.90 -12.14 -29.04
CA GLU A 34 35.80 -13.59 -28.86
C GLU A 34 36.89 -14.06 -27.89
N LYS A 35 36.51 -14.70 -26.77
CA LYS A 35 37.40 -15.70 -26.14
C LYS A 35 36.66 -16.75 -25.31
N SER A 36 36.30 -17.83 -25.99
CA SER A 36 36.68 -19.22 -25.71
C SER A 36 37.04 -19.63 -24.26
N THR A 37 36.28 -20.62 -23.78
CA THR A 37 36.71 -21.84 -23.07
C THR A 37 37.28 -21.71 -21.65
N TYR A 38 36.59 -22.29 -20.66
CA TYR A 38 37.04 -23.45 -19.86
C TYR A 38 36.04 -23.74 -18.72
N ARG A 39 35.38 -24.90 -18.79
CA ARG A 39 34.75 -25.57 -17.63
C ARG A 39 35.86 -26.15 -16.74
N PRO A 40 35.66 -26.16 -15.41
CA PRO A 40 36.13 -27.26 -14.58
C PRO A 40 34.95 -28.06 -14.01
N LEU A 41 35.02 -29.36 -14.26
CA LEU A 41 34.30 -30.40 -13.54
C LEU A 41 34.95 -30.67 -12.18
N SER A 42 34.12 -31.22 -11.29
CA SER A 42 34.47 -32.11 -10.15
C SER A 42 34.60 -31.45 -8.78
N SER A 43 33.73 -31.82 -7.84
CA SER A 43 34.11 -32.81 -6.82
C SER A 43 32.94 -33.19 -5.90
N THR A 44 32.77 -34.51 -5.81
CA THR A 44 32.10 -35.31 -4.79
C THR A 44 32.68 -35.11 -3.39
N SER A 45 31.82 -35.02 -2.38
CA SER A 45 32.04 -35.48 -0.98
C SER A 45 30.65 -35.72 -0.38
N SER A 46 30.26 -36.95 0.00
CA SER A 46 30.68 -37.74 1.16
C SER A 46 30.33 -37.09 2.51
N ASP A 47 29.14 -37.45 3.01
CA ASP A 47 28.70 -37.69 4.41
C ASP A 47 29.68 -37.42 5.57
N PRO A 48 29.21 -37.01 6.78
CA PRO A 48 28.44 -37.95 7.60
C PRO A 48 27.36 -37.41 8.56
N SER A 49 26.43 -38.33 8.86
CA SER A 49 25.54 -38.35 10.02
C SER A 49 26.29 -38.29 11.37
N LEU A 50 25.82 -37.48 12.32
CA LEU A 50 25.85 -37.79 13.77
C LEU A 50 24.69 -37.07 14.50
N SER A 51 24.26 -37.71 15.58
CA SER A 51 22.93 -37.66 16.20
C SER A 51 22.80 -36.61 17.34
N PRO A 52 21.78 -36.65 18.24
CA PRO A 52 21.12 -35.47 18.79
C PRO A 52 21.75 -34.99 20.10
N THR A 53 21.55 -33.70 20.44
CA THR A 53 21.86 -33.18 21.78
C THR A 53 20.61 -32.63 22.45
N SER A 54 20.40 -33.14 23.65
CA SER A 54 19.26 -32.96 24.55
C SER A 54 19.20 -31.58 25.21
N SER A 55 17.96 -31.21 25.54
CA SER A 55 17.52 -30.58 26.79
C SER A 55 18.21 -29.29 27.28
N ARG A 56 17.44 -28.20 27.32
CA ARG A 56 17.38 -27.29 28.48
C ARG A 56 16.11 -26.44 28.45
N THR A 57 15.20 -26.78 29.37
CA THR A 57 14.03 -26.01 29.79
C THR A 57 14.46 -24.81 30.66
N PRO A 58 13.94 -23.61 30.46
CA PRO A 58 14.02 -22.55 31.45
C PRO A 58 12.86 -22.62 32.45
N THR A 59 13.20 -22.81 33.71
CA THR A 59 12.30 -22.81 34.87
C THR A 59 11.80 -21.39 35.16
N SER A 60 10.48 -21.21 35.19
CA SER A 60 9.82 -19.98 35.62
C SER A 60 9.98 -19.75 37.13
N PRO A 61 10.22 -18.52 37.61
CA PRO A 61 10.03 -18.20 39.02
C PRO A 61 8.55 -17.90 39.28
N ALA A 62 7.97 -18.66 40.20
CA ALA A 62 6.64 -18.43 40.75
C ALA A 62 6.65 -17.18 41.67
N SER A 63 5.77 -16.22 41.38
CA SER A 63 5.50 -15.09 42.26
C SER A 63 4.47 -15.51 43.32
N SER A 64 4.93 -15.67 44.56
CA SER A 64 4.07 -15.83 45.74
C SER A 64 3.78 -14.46 46.36
N THR A 65 2.53 -14.00 46.24
CA THR A 65 2.02 -12.81 46.93
C THR A 65 1.53 -13.23 48.32
N TYR A 66 2.29 -12.90 49.37
CA TYR A 66 1.83 -12.97 50.76
C TYR A 66 1.57 -11.56 51.29
N HIS A 67 0.34 -11.30 51.70
CA HIS A 67 -0.04 -10.15 52.50
C HIS A 67 0.42 -10.36 53.96
N GLY A 68 1.18 -9.42 54.49
CA GLY A 68 1.55 -9.36 55.89
C GLY A 68 1.54 -7.91 56.38
N TYR A 69 0.50 -7.56 57.14
CA TYR A 69 0.45 -6.36 57.98
C TYR A 69 1.44 -6.52 59.14
N GLY A 70 2.26 -5.50 59.40
CA GLY A 70 3.17 -5.48 60.54
C GLY A 70 3.85 -4.13 60.72
N SER A 71 3.29 -3.32 61.62
CA SER A 71 3.90 -2.12 62.18
C SER A 71 5.17 -2.45 62.97
N GLY A 72 6.19 -1.61 62.89
CA GLY A 72 7.36 -1.70 63.78
C GLY A 72 8.46 -0.73 63.42
N ALA A 73 8.52 0.38 64.15
CA ALA A 73 9.64 1.31 64.13
C ALA A 73 10.96 0.62 64.51
N LEU A 74 12.08 1.03 63.91
CA LEU A 74 13.30 1.50 64.58
C LEU A 74 14.37 1.85 63.54
N SER A 75 14.93 3.04 63.70
CA SER A 75 16.02 3.59 62.92
C SER A 75 17.34 2.88 63.24
N PRO A 76 18.22 2.68 62.24
CA PRO A 76 19.59 3.15 62.45
C PRO A 76 20.13 3.95 61.26
N LYS A 77 20.58 5.16 61.60
CA LYS A 77 21.71 5.91 61.02
C LYS A 77 22.70 5.01 60.25
N GLY A 78 22.86 5.27 58.95
CA GLY A 78 23.93 4.63 58.18
C GLY A 78 23.95 4.94 56.68
N LYS A 79 24.59 6.07 56.34
CA LYS A 79 25.43 6.32 55.15
C LYS A 79 24.87 6.05 53.73
N ALA A 80 24.91 7.14 52.96
CA ALA A 80 24.94 7.23 51.49
C ALA A 80 23.66 6.84 50.74
N LYS A 81 22.66 7.75 50.79
CA LYS A 81 21.76 7.92 49.64
C LYS A 81 22.59 8.53 48.50
N ALA A 82 23.00 7.68 47.55
CA ALA A 82 23.44 8.13 46.24
C ALA A 82 22.22 8.81 45.59
N VAL A 83 22.19 10.14 45.68
CA VAL A 83 21.24 10.97 44.97
C VAL A 83 21.60 10.83 43.48
N ASN A 84 20.72 10.17 42.73
CA ASN A 84 20.68 10.12 41.26
C ASN A 84 20.41 11.52 40.67
N TRP A 85 21.22 12.52 41.01
CA TRP A 85 21.11 13.90 40.53
C TRP A 85 21.69 14.05 39.10
N PHE A 86 22.50 13.09 38.64
CA PHE A 86 23.29 13.25 37.40
C PHE A 86 22.63 12.77 36.09
N ASN A 87 21.33 12.46 36.09
CA ASN A 87 20.62 12.21 34.82
C ASN A 87 20.12 13.49 34.13
N PHE A 88 20.36 14.68 34.69
CA PHE A 88 19.89 15.95 34.13
C PHE A 88 20.70 16.43 32.91
N THR A 89 21.94 15.97 32.73
CA THR A 89 22.77 16.30 31.57
C THR A 89 22.52 15.35 30.39
N ALA A 90 22.22 14.09 30.66
CA ALA A 90 21.86 13.10 29.64
C ALA A 90 20.53 13.45 28.92
N THR A 91 19.55 13.97 29.65
CA THR A 91 18.26 14.38 29.05
C THR A 91 18.35 15.62 28.19
N ARG A 92 19.28 16.54 28.51
CA ARG A 92 19.53 17.73 27.69
C ARG A 92 20.18 17.34 26.36
N THR A 93 21.15 16.43 26.41
CA THR A 93 21.85 15.96 25.21
C THR A 93 20.93 15.14 24.30
N SER A 94 20.06 14.28 24.84
CA SER A 94 19.10 13.52 24.01
C SER A 94 18.08 14.41 23.29
N ARG A 95 17.60 15.50 23.94
CA ARG A 95 16.73 16.48 23.28
C ARG A 95 17.45 17.24 22.16
N GLU A 96 18.70 17.63 22.39
CA GLU A 96 19.53 18.29 21.38
C GLU A 96 19.77 17.37 20.18
N VAL A 97 20.11 16.09 20.41
CA VAL A 97 20.27 15.08 19.35
C VAL A 97 18.97 14.87 18.58
N ARG A 98 17.82 14.72 19.26
CA ARG A 98 16.51 14.60 18.60
C ARG A 98 16.19 15.80 17.71
N ASN A 99 16.42 17.02 18.21
CA ASN A 99 16.18 18.24 17.42
C ASN A 99 17.11 18.33 16.20
N THR A 100 18.38 17.94 16.35
CA THR A 100 19.35 17.88 15.25
C THR A 100 18.91 16.87 14.20
N VAL A 101 18.51 15.66 14.61
CA VAL A 101 18.01 14.63 13.68
C VAL A 101 16.76 15.11 12.95
N LEU A 102 15.80 15.73 13.65
CA LEU A 102 14.62 16.32 13.03
C LEU A 102 14.96 17.44 12.04
N GLY A 103 15.97 18.26 12.34
CA GLY A 103 16.49 19.28 11.42
C GLY A 103 17.03 18.67 10.14
N LEU A 104 17.94 17.69 10.26
CA LEU A 104 18.53 16.99 9.12
C LEU A 104 17.48 16.27 8.26
N VAL A 105 16.50 15.61 8.89
CA VAL A 105 15.42 14.93 8.18
C VAL A 105 14.53 15.94 7.45
N ARG A 106 14.26 17.11 8.04
CA ARG A 106 13.53 18.19 7.37
C ARG A 106 14.28 18.70 6.15
N ASP A 107 15.60 18.86 6.26
CA ASP A 107 16.45 19.31 5.15
C ASP A 107 16.49 18.27 4.03
N LEU A 108 16.62 16.97 4.34
CA LEU A 108 16.50 15.87 3.38
C LEU A 108 15.18 15.90 2.59
N VAL A 109 14.07 16.11 3.29
CA VAL A 109 12.73 16.21 2.68
C VAL A 109 12.57 17.50 1.85
N ARG A 110 13.34 18.56 2.16
CA ARG A 110 13.29 19.83 1.42
C ARG A 110 14.13 19.80 0.15
N GLU A 111 15.33 19.23 0.20
CA GLU A 111 16.29 19.24 -0.89
C GLU A 111 15.98 18.22 -2.00
N HIS A 112 15.07 17.27 -1.75
CA HIS A 112 14.57 16.28 -2.72
C HIS A 112 15.69 15.58 -3.50
N HIS A 113 16.40 14.66 -2.83
CA HIS A 113 17.50 13.90 -3.40
C HIS A 113 17.04 12.63 -4.16
N ALA A 114 16.21 12.78 -5.20
CA ALA A 114 15.66 11.64 -5.94
C ALA A 114 16.74 10.71 -6.54
N ASP A 115 17.92 11.24 -6.86
CA ASP A 115 18.96 10.51 -7.63
C ASP A 115 20.27 10.30 -6.85
N SER A 116 20.28 10.47 -5.53
CA SER A 116 21.50 10.35 -4.72
C SER A 116 21.38 9.26 -3.66
N ALA A 117 22.47 8.51 -3.45
CA ALA A 117 22.60 7.59 -2.31
C ALA A 117 22.79 8.31 -0.96
N ALA A 118 22.90 9.65 -0.96
CA ALA A 118 23.12 10.46 0.24
C ALA A 118 22.07 10.26 1.36
N PRO A 119 20.75 10.15 1.09
CA PRO A 119 19.75 10.00 2.14
C PRO A 119 19.98 8.78 3.02
N ALA A 120 20.33 7.63 2.43
CA ALA A 120 20.59 6.41 3.18
C ALA A 120 21.79 6.55 4.14
N GLY A 121 22.86 7.21 3.68
CA GLY A 121 24.05 7.50 4.50
C GLY A 121 23.74 8.45 5.66
N ILE A 122 22.96 9.51 5.40
CA ILE A 122 22.56 10.48 6.42
C ILE A 122 21.64 9.84 7.46
N LEU A 123 20.64 9.05 7.02
CA LEU A 123 19.74 8.33 7.94
C LEU A 123 20.48 7.29 8.77
N SER A 124 21.45 6.58 8.21
CA SER A 124 22.33 5.67 8.95
C SER A 124 23.13 6.40 10.04
N SER A 125 23.70 7.57 9.72
CA SER A 125 24.38 8.41 10.71
C SER A 125 23.44 8.90 11.80
N CYS A 126 22.22 9.31 11.44
CA CYS A 126 21.18 9.68 12.40
C CYS A 126 20.80 8.50 13.30
N ALA A 127 20.70 7.28 12.76
CA ALA A 127 20.38 6.08 13.53
C ALA A 127 21.49 5.76 14.55
N GLY A 128 22.75 5.83 14.13
CA GLY A 128 23.90 5.66 15.03
C GLY A 128 23.95 6.72 16.13
N ALA A 129 23.66 7.98 15.79
CA ALA A 129 23.56 9.05 16.78
C ALA A 129 22.39 8.83 17.75
N CYS A 130 21.21 8.41 17.28
CA CYS A 130 20.08 8.11 18.16
C CYS A 130 20.39 6.96 19.12
N ALA A 131 21.00 5.89 18.62
CA ALA A 131 21.38 4.73 19.42
C ALA A 131 22.36 5.08 20.55
N ALA A 132 23.30 6.01 20.31
CA ALA A 132 24.26 6.46 21.33
C ALA A 132 23.61 7.23 22.51
N TYR A 133 22.36 7.69 22.37
CA TYR A 133 21.61 8.45 23.37
C TYR A 133 20.29 7.78 23.77
N ASP A 134 20.17 6.46 23.57
CA ASP A 134 18.98 5.66 23.89
C ASP A 134 17.69 6.18 23.23
N LEU A 135 17.80 6.72 22.00
CA LEU A 135 16.66 7.18 21.20
C LEU A 135 16.35 6.17 20.10
N ALA A 136 15.06 5.92 19.86
CA ALA A 136 14.61 5.17 18.70
C ALA A 136 14.44 6.12 17.51
N ILE A 137 15.24 5.94 16.45
CA ILE A 137 15.07 6.73 15.22
C ILE A 137 13.67 6.56 14.60
N SER A 138 13.08 5.37 14.72
CA SER A 138 11.74 5.08 14.24
C SER A 138 10.67 5.93 14.91
N ASP A 139 10.83 6.26 16.20
CA ASP A 139 9.94 7.18 16.90
C ASP A 139 10.05 8.59 16.33
N ILE A 140 11.27 9.07 16.12
CA ILE A 140 11.56 10.43 15.63
C ILE A 140 11.04 10.63 14.20
N LEU A 141 11.26 9.66 13.31
CA LEU A 141 10.81 9.73 11.91
C LEU A 141 9.29 9.69 11.77
N GLN A 142 8.58 9.20 12.79
CA GLN A 142 7.13 9.11 12.82
C GLN A 142 6.47 10.28 13.57
N GLU A 143 7.26 11.25 14.03
CA GLU A 143 6.74 12.47 14.64
C GLU A 143 6.21 13.46 13.61
N LYS A 144 5.12 14.14 13.95
CA LYS A 144 4.51 15.21 13.16
C LYS A 144 5.32 16.51 13.27
N SER A 145 6.53 16.50 12.74
CA SER A 145 7.57 17.52 12.96
C SER A 145 7.63 18.61 11.88
N ILE A 146 6.86 18.47 10.80
CA ILE A 146 6.80 19.41 9.68
C ILE A 146 5.31 19.71 9.43
N GLU A 147 4.85 20.90 9.84
CA GLU A 147 3.48 21.38 9.59
C GLU A 147 2.38 20.37 10.01
N ASN A 148 2.51 19.74 11.18
CA ASN A 148 1.59 18.72 11.71
C ASN A 148 1.51 17.40 10.93
N HIS A 149 2.48 17.15 10.05
CA HIS A 149 2.65 15.90 9.31
C HIS A 149 4.04 15.30 9.53
N THR A 150 4.16 14.02 9.21
CA THR A 150 5.40 13.26 9.30
C THR A 150 6.36 13.62 8.15
N PRO A 151 7.68 13.41 8.32
CA PRO A 151 8.63 13.43 7.21
C PRO A 151 8.23 12.54 6.03
N LEU A 152 7.65 11.36 6.30
CA LEU A 152 7.17 10.42 5.26
C LEU A 152 6.05 11.04 4.41
N TYR A 153 5.08 11.72 5.03
CA TYR A 153 4.04 12.45 4.31
C TYR A 153 4.63 13.46 3.32
N TRP A 154 5.56 14.30 3.79
CA TRP A 154 6.15 15.34 2.96
C TRP A 154 7.08 14.80 1.88
N ALA A 155 7.77 13.69 2.15
CA ALA A 155 8.57 13.00 1.14
C ALA A 155 7.71 12.53 -0.03
N ILE A 156 6.50 12.03 0.24
CA ILE A 156 5.51 11.63 -0.78
C ILE A 156 4.96 12.86 -1.52
N VAL A 157 4.51 13.89 -0.79
CA VAL A 157 3.89 15.09 -1.39
C VAL A 157 4.85 15.86 -2.30
N LYS A 158 6.14 15.91 -1.94
CA LYS A 158 7.17 16.61 -2.72
C LYS A 158 7.78 15.76 -3.82
N ARG A 159 7.39 14.50 -3.92
CA ARG A 159 7.90 13.58 -4.93
C ARG A 159 7.48 14.02 -6.32
N LYS A 160 8.37 13.90 -7.30
CA LYS A 160 8.00 14.03 -8.70
C LYS A 160 7.27 12.74 -9.16
N PRO A 161 6.22 12.84 -10.00
CA PRO A 161 5.57 11.67 -10.57
C PRO A 161 6.54 10.77 -11.36
N ASP A 162 6.27 9.46 -11.36
CA ASP A 162 7.12 8.43 -11.97
C ASP A 162 7.14 8.44 -13.52
N GLU A 163 6.46 9.37 -14.17
CA GLU A 163 6.28 9.39 -15.64
C GLU A 163 7.59 9.54 -16.45
N LEU A 164 8.72 9.81 -15.79
CA LEU A 164 10.00 10.11 -16.42
C LEU A 164 11.17 9.20 -16.00
N GLN A 165 10.96 8.22 -15.12
CA GLN A 165 12.05 7.36 -14.67
C GLN A 165 12.16 6.10 -15.52
N ASP A 166 13.31 5.92 -16.18
CA ASP A 166 13.71 4.67 -16.81
C ASP A 166 13.68 3.54 -15.77
N GLU A 167 12.89 2.51 -16.04
CA GLU A 167 12.70 1.29 -15.23
C GLU A 167 14.02 0.59 -14.80
N GLY A 168 15.15 0.95 -15.41
CA GLY A 168 16.45 0.29 -15.21
C GLY A 168 17.29 0.75 -14.03
N THR A 169 17.06 1.96 -13.46
CA THR A 169 17.87 2.48 -12.34
C THR A 169 17.03 2.64 -11.08
N GLN A 170 16.80 1.51 -10.39
CA GLN A 170 16.15 1.45 -9.06
C GLN A 170 17.09 1.98 -7.96
N ILE A 171 17.48 3.25 -8.01
CA ILE A 171 18.13 3.88 -6.85
C ILE A 171 17.09 3.93 -5.73
N PRO A 172 17.42 3.52 -4.49
CA PRO A 172 16.48 3.56 -3.38
C PRO A 172 15.96 4.98 -3.16
N ASP A 173 14.69 5.20 -3.48
CA ASP A 173 13.99 6.48 -3.26
C ASP A 173 14.10 6.85 -1.76
N LEU A 174 14.20 8.15 -1.47
CA LEU A 174 14.16 8.72 -0.12
C LEU A 174 13.02 8.11 0.72
N ILE A 175 11.86 7.83 0.10
CA ILE A 175 10.72 7.21 0.75
C ILE A 175 11.07 5.81 1.29
N ILE A 176 11.72 4.97 0.47
CA ILE A 176 12.12 3.62 0.88
C ILE A 176 13.16 3.68 2.01
N ALA A 177 14.13 4.60 1.89
CA ALA A 177 15.11 4.81 2.94
C ALA A 177 14.42 5.23 4.26
N LEU A 178 13.51 6.20 4.24
CA LEU A 178 12.77 6.63 5.42
C LEU A 178 11.91 5.50 6.02
N LEU A 179 11.24 4.69 5.19
CA LEU A 179 10.42 3.57 5.65
C LEU A 179 11.25 2.52 6.38
N SER A 180 12.43 2.16 5.85
CA SER A 180 13.29 1.15 6.48
C SER A 180 13.68 1.51 7.92
N TYR A 181 13.94 2.78 8.21
CA TYR A 181 14.25 3.28 9.56
C TYR A 181 13.01 3.61 10.41
N SER A 182 11.82 3.62 9.81
CA SER A 182 10.56 3.93 10.50
C SER A 182 9.82 2.69 10.99
N THR A 183 10.27 1.49 10.65
CA THR A 183 9.59 0.25 11.10
C THR A 183 9.79 -0.02 12.59
N PRO A 184 8.76 -0.55 13.30
CA PRO A 184 7.39 -0.74 12.84
C PRO A 184 6.61 0.58 12.74
N LEU A 185 5.76 0.70 11.72
CA LEU A 185 4.93 1.90 11.53
C LEU A 185 3.77 1.93 12.52
N LYS A 186 3.56 3.10 13.14
CA LYS A 186 2.42 3.43 13.98
C LYS A 186 1.19 3.60 13.08
N PRO A 187 -0.02 3.21 13.54
CA PRO A 187 -1.25 3.41 12.77
C PRO A 187 -1.48 4.86 12.33
N ALA A 188 -1.09 5.84 13.16
CA ALA A 188 -1.17 7.26 12.82
C ALA A 188 -0.24 7.64 11.65
N SER A 189 0.95 7.04 11.56
CA SER A 189 1.89 7.27 10.47
C SER A 189 1.44 6.59 9.17
N VAL A 190 0.85 5.39 9.26
CA VAL A 190 0.21 4.73 8.10
C VAL A 190 -0.94 5.59 7.56
N ALA A 191 -1.77 6.14 8.44
CA ALA A 191 -2.83 7.06 8.04
C ALA A 191 -2.30 8.34 7.37
N ASP A 192 -1.18 8.88 7.86
CA ASP A 192 -0.51 10.05 7.27
C ASP A 192 0.06 9.73 5.88
N ILE A 193 0.72 8.58 5.71
CA ILE A 193 1.20 8.10 4.38
C ILE A 193 0.03 7.95 3.41
N ARG A 194 -1.07 7.29 3.83
CA ARG A 194 -2.28 7.14 3.01
C ARG A 194 -2.85 8.50 2.59
N LEU A 195 -2.89 9.45 3.52
CA LEU A 195 -3.33 10.82 3.22
C LEU A 195 -2.42 11.50 2.19
N ALA A 196 -1.10 11.33 2.31
CA ALA A 196 -0.14 11.88 1.34
C ALA A 196 -0.39 11.34 -0.07
N CYS A 197 -0.52 10.02 -0.21
CA CYS A 197 -0.84 9.38 -1.50
C CYS A 197 -2.18 9.85 -2.06
N LEU A 198 -3.18 10.05 -1.19
CA LEU A 198 -4.48 10.56 -1.60
C LEU A 198 -4.38 12.01 -2.13
N VAL A 199 -3.61 12.87 -1.46
CA VAL A 199 -3.38 14.26 -1.86
C VAL A 199 -2.67 14.34 -3.21
N THR A 200 -1.68 13.47 -3.45
CA THR A 200 -0.98 13.42 -4.75
C THR A 200 -1.74 12.64 -5.82
N SER A 201 -2.76 11.87 -5.43
CA SER A 201 -3.48 10.93 -6.29
C SER A 201 -2.54 9.94 -7.02
N ASP A 202 -1.41 9.58 -6.41
CA ASP A 202 -0.38 8.70 -6.99
C ASP A 202 -0.65 7.22 -6.64
N GLN A 203 -1.46 6.57 -7.49
CA GLN A 203 -1.80 5.14 -7.31
C GLN A 203 -0.58 4.22 -7.48
N ARG A 204 0.36 4.53 -8.39
CA ARG A 204 1.53 3.66 -8.63
C ARG A 204 2.43 3.62 -7.41
N LEU A 205 2.71 4.78 -6.81
CA LEU A 205 3.42 4.86 -5.55
C LEU A 205 2.67 4.12 -4.44
N PHE A 206 1.36 4.35 -4.30
CA PHE A 206 0.57 3.69 -3.26
C PHE A 206 0.60 2.16 -3.40
N GLN A 207 0.49 1.65 -4.62
CA GLN A 207 0.62 0.23 -4.89
C GLN A 207 2.00 -0.29 -4.52
N ARG A 208 3.09 0.38 -4.94
CA ARG A 208 4.46 -0.01 -4.57
C ARG A 208 4.69 0.02 -3.05
N LEU A 209 4.11 0.97 -2.34
CA LEU A 209 4.14 1.01 -0.88
C LEU A 209 3.40 -0.19 -0.29
N ARG A 210 2.22 -0.55 -0.79
CA ARG A 210 1.50 -1.77 -0.38
C ARG A 210 2.31 -3.04 -0.61
N MET A 211 3.13 -3.08 -1.67
CA MET A 211 4.04 -4.18 -1.95
C MET A 211 5.20 -4.31 -0.96
N SER A 212 5.52 -3.24 -0.21
CA SER A 212 6.61 -3.25 0.78
C SER A 212 6.17 -3.87 2.10
N SER A 213 7.02 -4.75 2.65
CA SER A 213 6.80 -5.41 3.94
C SER A 213 6.76 -4.44 5.13
N GLU A 214 7.42 -3.30 4.95
CA GLU A 214 7.56 -2.22 5.92
C GLU A 214 6.25 -1.44 6.11
N PHE A 215 5.41 -1.40 5.08
CA PHE A 215 4.15 -0.66 5.07
C PHE A 215 2.93 -1.55 5.26
N SER A 216 2.87 -2.68 4.54
CA SER A 216 1.75 -3.61 4.60
C SER A 216 2.19 -4.91 5.25
N THR A 217 1.85 -5.09 6.53
CA THR A 217 2.03 -6.38 7.19
C THR A 217 0.98 -7.34 6.64
N VAL A 218 1.41 -8.28 5.81
CA VAL A 218 0.57 -9.40 5.38
C VAL A 218 0.12 -10.16 6.63
N SER A 219 -1.15 -10.57 6.68
CA SER A 219 -1.64 -11.42 7.77
C SER A 219 -0.79 -12.69 7.83
N ALA A 220 -0.42 -13.16 9.03
CA ALA A 220 0.34 -14.41 9.16
C ALA A 220 -0.33 -15.61 8.46
N ALA A 221 -1.67 -15.62 8.40
CA ALA A 221 -2.41 -16.62 7.64
C ALA A 221 -2.19 -16.50 6.14
N ASP A 222 -2.23 -15.28 5.59
CA ASP A 222 -1.91 -15.04 4.18
C ASP A 222 -0.43 -15.35 3.90
N GLU A 223 0.50 -15.00 4.79
CA GLU A 223 1.93 -15.34 4.65
C GLU A 223 2.15 -16.85 4.63
N MET A 224 1.43 -17.61 5.46
CA MET A 224 1.50 -19.08 5.45
C MET A 224 0.90 -19.70 4.20
N LEU A 225 -0.21 -19.15 3.68
CA LEU A 225 -0.88 -19.66 2.48
C LEU A 225 -0.10 -19.33 1.23
N LEU A 226 0.43 -18.12 1.17
CA LEU A 226 1.08 -17.60 0.00
C LEU A 226 2.56 -18.02 -0.04
N GLY A 227 3.17 -18.19 1.14
CA GLY A 227 4.60 -18.37 1.28
C GLY A 227 5.35 -17.04 1.18
N VAL A 228 6.60 -17.05 1.65
CA VAL A 228 7.46 -15.86 1.80
C VAL A 228 7.79 -15.19 0.46
N THR A 229 7.66 -15.91 -0.67
CA THR A 229 8.07 -15.46 -2.00
C THR A 229 6.90 -15.12 -2.94
N GLN A 230 5.66 -15.06 -2.44
CA GLN A 230 4.51 -14.89 -3.33
C GLN A 230 4.37 -13.46 -3.86
N SER A 231 3.98 -13.35 -5.14
CA SER A 231 3.35 -12.16 -5.70
C SER A 231 2.17 -11.70 -4.82
N GLN A 232 2.17 -10.45 -4.38
CA GLN A 232 1.01 -9.88 -3.70
C GLN A 232 -0.09 -9.50 -4.71
N ASP A 233 -1.21 -8.98 -4.20
CA ASP A 233 -2.33 -8.52 -5.02
C ASP A 233 -1.92 -7.37 -5.94
N GLU A 234 -2.12 -7.53 -7.26
CA GLU A 234 -1.81 -6.51 -8.26
C GLU A 234 -3.06 -5.67 -8.53
N VAL A 235 -2.94 -4.34 -8.49
CA VAL A 235 -4.04 -3.40 -8.75
C VAL A 235 -3.58 -2.29 -9.66
N GLU A 236 -4.17 -2.23 -10.85
CA GLU A 236 -3.94 -1.19 -11.85
C GLU A 236 -5.21 -0.35 -12.00
N VAL A 237 -5.06 0.98 -11.96
CA VAL A 237 -6.19 1.92 -12.10
C VAL A 237 -6.03 2.68 -13.40
N THR A 238 -7.08 2.63 -14.22
CA THR A 238 -7.21 3.42 -15.44
C THR A 238 -8.28 4.48 -15.23
N GLU A 239 -7.88 5.76 -15.21
CA GLU A 239 -8.84 6.86 -15.22
C GLU A 239 -9.32 7.13 -16.65
N VAL A 240 -10.64 7.14 -16.86
CA VAL A 240 -11.22 7.48 -18.16
C VAL A 240 -11.17 9.01 -18.33
N ALA A 241 -11.12 9.53 -19.55
CA ALA A 241 -11.04 10.97 -19.80
C ALA A 241 -12.18 11.76 -19.12
N ALA A 242 -11.92 13.07 -18.88
CA ALA A 242 -12.72 13.94 -18.01
C ALA A 242 -14.21 14.08 -18.38
N ASP A 243 -14.59 13.75 -19.61
CA ASP A 243 -15.96 13.90 -20.09
C ASP A 243 -16.93 12.84 -19.52
N ASP A 244 -16.43 11.77 -18.89
CA ASP A 244 -17.25 10.62 -18.46
C ASP A 244 -17.54 10.61 -16.95
N ASP A 245 -18.16 11.66 -16.38
CA ASP A 245 -18.76 11.65 -15.01
C ASP A 245 -17.87 11.06 -13.88
N GLY A 246 -16.55 11.29 -13.95
CA GLY A 246 -15.60 10.72 -13.00
C GLY A 246 -15.42 9.21 -13.13
N SER A 247 -15.57 8.64 -14.32
CA SER A 247 -15.45 7.20 -14.56
C SER A 247 -14.03 6.71 -14.42
N PHE A 248 -13.86 5.50 -13.90
CA PHE A 248 -12.58 4.82 -13.79
C PHE A 248 -12.76 3.31 -13.87
N ALA A 249 -11.69 2.61 -14.23
CA ALA A 249 -11.61 1.16 -14.22
C ALA A 249 -10.43 0.72 -13.35
N VAL A 250 -10.57 -0.44 -12.73
CA VAL A 250 -9.56 -1.05 -11.86
C VAL A 250 -9.39 -2.50 -12.26
N ASP A 251 -8.24 -2.82 -12.82
CA ASP A 251 -7.85 -4.18 -13.15
C ASP A 251 -7.11 -4.79 -11.95
N MET A 252 -7.58 -5.94 -11.49
CA MET A 252 -7.12 -6.58 -10.25
C MET A 252 -6.71 -8.02 -10.52
N VAL A 253 -5.59 -8.43 -9.92
CA VAL A 253 -5.10 -9.80 -9.97
C VAL A 253 -4.87 -10.30 -8.55
N ILE A 254 -5.66 -11.29 -8.13
CA ILE A 254 -5.66 -11.83 -6.77
C ILE A 254 -5.13 -13.27 -6.79
N PRO A 255 -3.88 -13.52 -6.38
CA PRO A 255 -3.33 -14.86 -6.29
C PRO A 255 -4.01 -15.67 -5.18
N HIS A 256 -4.20 -16.96 -5.46
CA HIS A 256 -4.79 -17.94 -4.54
C HIS A 256 -6.14 -17.51 -3.98
N PHE A 257 -6.95 -16.82 -4.79
CA PHE A 257 -8.22 -16.22 -4.38
C PHE A 257 -9.12 -17.19 -3.60
N GLN A 258 -9.35 -18.39 -4.13
CA GLN A 258 -10.17 -19.40 -3.45
C GLN A 258 -9.58 -19.86 -2.12
N LYS A 259 -8.27 -20.14 -2.08
CA LYS A 259 -7.60 -20.60 -0.85
C LYS A 259 -7.68 -19.53 0.24
N ARG A 260 -7.42 -18.28 -0.10
CA ARG A 260 -7.54 -17.14 0.81
C ARG A 260 -8.98 -16.98 1.31
N MET A 261 -9.97 -16.96 0.40
CA MET A 261 -11.39 -16.90 0.79
C MET A 261 -11.81 -18.06 1.71
N MET A 262 -11.26 -19.27 1.52
CA MET A 262 -11.57 -20.43 2.36
C MET A 262 -10.89 -20.41 3.73
N VAL A 263 -9.71 -19.79 3.85
CA VAL A 263 -8.90 -19.86 5.07
C VAL A 263 -8.97 -18.58 5.89
N THR A 264 -8.78 -17.42 5.28
CA THR A 264 -8.88 -16.13 5.98
C THR A 264 -10.31 -15.62 6.01
N GLY A 265 -11.12 -15.98 5.02
CA GLY A 265 -12.49 -15.48 4.87
C GLY A 265 -12.57 -14.03 4.43
N GLU A 266 -11.45 -13.37 4.12
CA GLU A 266 -11.39 -11.97 3.74
C GLU A 266 -10.18 -11.67 2.85
N ILE A 267 -10.41 -10.93 1.77
CA ILE A 267 -9.37 -10.37 0.89
C ILE A 267 -9.69 -8.89 0.70
N MET A 268 -8.74 -8.01 1.02
CA MET A 268 -8.92 -6.56 0.98
C MET A 268 -7.95 -5.89 -0.01
N LEU A 269 -8.52 -5.23 -1.00
CA LEU A 269 -7.81 -4.41 -1.97
C LEU A 269 -8.08 -2.93 -1.64
N GLU A 270 -7.04 -2.11 -1.69
CA GLU A 270 -7.18 -0.65 -1.60
C GLU A 270 -6.47 -0.03 -2.79
N PHE A 271 -7.02 1.06 -3.30
CA PHE A 271 -6.47 1.82 -4.41
C PHE A 271 -6.97 3.26 -4.36
N ILE A 272 -6.33 4.12 -5.15
CA ILE A 272 -6.66 5.52 -5.30
C ILE A 272 -7.18 5.72 -6.72
N ALA A 273 -8.37 6.31 -6.83
CA ALA A 273 -8.97 6.68 -8.11
C ALA A 273 -9.83 7.93 -7.88
N ARG A 274 -9.73 8.92 -8.78
CA ARG A 274 -10.53 10.15 -8.71
C ARG A 274 -10.43 10.86 -7.36
N SER A 275 -9.19 10.98 -6.88
CA SER A 275 -8.84 11.61 -5.59
C SER A 275 -9.64 11.05 -4.39
N ARG A 276 -9.93 9.75 -4.43
CA ARG A 276 -10.55 8.97 -3.35
C ARG A 276 -9.76 7.71 -3.13
N MET A 277 -9.63 7.32 -1.87
CA MET A 277 -9.06 6.03 -1.50
C MET A 277 -10.21 5.04 -1.32
N TRP A 278 -10.22 4.03 -2.17
CA TRP A 278 -11.23 3.00 -2.23
C TRP A 278 -10.77 1.75 -1.50
N ARG A 279 -11.76 0.96 -1.10
CA ARG A 279 -11.59 -0.40 -0.61
C ARG A 279 -12.55 -1.31 -1.35
N ILE A 280 -12.02 -2.37 -1.96
CA ILE A 280 -12.81 -3.51 -2.44
C ILE A 280 -12.46 -4.69 -1.55
N MET A 281 -13.47 -5.36 -1.01
CA MET A 281 -13.29 -6.48 -0.10
C MET A 281 -14.16 -7.66 -0.53
N PHE A 282 -13.53 -8.80 -0.73
CA PHE A 282 -14.22 -10.09 -0.79
C PHE A 282 -14.25 -10.66 0.63
N LYS A 283 -15.43 -11.04 1.12
CA LYS A 283 -15.59 -11.50 2.50
C LYS A 283 -16.60 -12.63 2.60
N VAL A 284 -16.37 -13.56 3.51
CA VAL A 284 -17.37 -14.53 3.95
C VAL A 284 -18.27 -13.85 4.98
N ALA A 285 -19.54 -13.64 4.61
CA ALA A 285 -20.50 -12.95 5.45
C ALA A 285 -20.67 -13.68 6.78
N THR A 286 -20.56 -12.94 7.88
CA THR A 286 -20.92 -13.45 9.21
C THR A 286 -22.40 -13.14 9.48
N HIS A 287 -23.05 -13.94 10.33
CA HIS A 287 -24.52 -13.95 10.54
C HIS A 287 -25.17 -12.60 10.94
N TYR A 288 -24.40 -11.54 11.20
CA TYR A 288 -24.91 -10.30 11.84
C TYR A 288 -24.56 -9.01 11.10
N GLN A 289 -23.88 -9.05 9.96
CA GLN A 289 -23.30 -7.83 9.38
C GLN A 289 -24.26 -7.07 8.45
N HIS A 290 -25.10 -7.78 7.68
CA HIS A 290 -26.02 -7.14 6.73
C HIS A 290 -27.32 -7.93 6.63
N THR A 291 -28.46 -7.25 6.70
CA THR A 291 -29.80 -7.87 6.69
C THR A 291 -30.12 -8.64 5.39
N SER A 292 -29.38 -8.39 4.32
CA SER A 292 -29.61 -8.95 2.99
C SER A 292 -28.73 -10.16 2.64
N VAL A 293 -27.74 -10.52 3.45
CA VAL A 293 -26.77 -11.57 3.12
C VAL A 293 -26.83 -12.71 4.14
N SER A 294 -27.06 -13.93 3.65
CA SER A 294 -26.99 -15.14 4.47
C SER A 294 -25.57 -15.35 5.02
N GLY A 295 -25.46 -15.77 6.28
CA GLY A 295 -24.15 -16.07 6.85
C GLY A 295 -23.50 -17.29 6.19
N GLY A 296 -22.19 -17.23 6.01
CA GLY A 296 -21.38 -18.21 5.27
C GLY A 296 -21.26 -17.90 3.78
N SER A 297 -22.05 -16.97 3.26
CA SER A 297 -22.06 -16.60 1.85
C SER A 297 -20.93 -15.64 1.50
N TRP A 298 -20.35 -15.78 0.31
CA TRP A 298 -19.35 -14.82 -0.14
C TRP A 298 -20.05 -13.52 -0.58
N CYS A 299 -19.51 -12.39 -0.13
CA CYS A 299 -19.96 -11.06 -0.51
C CYS A 299 -18.81 -10.21 -1.03
N LEU A 300 -19.17 -9.23 -1.85
CA LEU A 300 -18.31 -8.18 -2.37
C LEU A 300 -18.74 -6.87 -1.70
N ILE A 301 -17.80 -6.19 -1.07
CA ILE A 301 -18.02 -4.94 -0.34
C ILE A 301 -17.16 -3.86 -0.97
N VAL A 302 -17.77 -2.74 -1.36
CA VAL A 302 -17.05 -1.55 -1.84
C VAL A 302 -17.27 -0.40 -0.87
N GLY A 303 -16.18 0.23 -0.45
CA GLY A 303 -16.16 1.27 0.57
C GLY A 303 -15.17 2.39 0.27
N LEU A 304 -15.34 3.52 0.95
CA LEU A 304 -14.33 4.58 1.01
C LEU A 304 -13.45 4.41 2.24
N GLN A 305 -12.17 4.74 2.11
CA GLN A 305 -11.23 4.82 3.23
C GLN A 305 -11.26 6.21 3.88
N PRO A 306 -10.78 6.37 5.14
CA PRO A 306 -10.69 7.65 5.83
C PRO A 306 -10.07 8.76 4.97
N ASN A 307 -10.54 9.99 5.18
CA ASN A 307 -10.14 11.21 4.44
C ASN A 307 -10.62 11.30 2.98
N SER A 308 -11.28 10.28 2.43
CA SER A 308 -11.88 10.37 1.10
C SER A 308 -13.15 11.23 1.13
N PRO A 309 -13.39 12.11 0.13
CA PRO A 309 -14.63 12.85 0.04
C PRO A 309 -15.83 11.92 -0.25
N PRO A 310 -17.01 12.15 0.37
CA PRO A 310 -18.22 11.39 0.07
C PRO A 310 -18.55 11.37 -1.42
N THR A 311 -19.17 10.29 -1.90
CA THR A 311 -19.50 10.16 -3.32
C THR A 311 -20.66 9.22 -3.58
N TRP A 312 -21.31 9.41 -4.72
CA TRP A 312 -22.15 8.39 -5.30
C TRP A 312 -21.29 7.36 -6.02
N LEU A 313 -21.76 6.11 -6.09
CA LEU A 313 -21.11 5.04 -6.81
C LEU A 313 -22.15 4.33 -7.68
N ASP A 314 -21.84 4.24 -8.97
CA ASP A 314 -22.55 3.40 -9.93
C ASP A 314 -21.50 2.56 -10.65
N GLY A 315 -21.29 1.32 -10.21
CA GLY A 315 -20.21 0.47 -10.68
C GLY A 315 -20.60 -0.98 -10.89
N GLN A 316 -19.69 -1.73 -11.48
CA GLN A 316 -19.82 -3.15 -11.76
C GLN A 316 -18.47 -3.85 -11.65
N LEU A 317 -18.47 -5.04 -11.05
CA LEU A 317 -17.33 -5.95 -11.12
C LEU A 317 -17.56 -6.94 -12.26
N VAL A 318 -16.61 -7.03 -13.16
CA VAL A 318 -16.58 -7.96 -14.30
C VAL A 318 -15.47 -8.98 -14.07
N ILE A 319 -15.80 -10.27 -14.17
CA ILE A 319 -14.82 -11.35 -14.10
C ILE A 319 -14.96 -12.15 -15.40
N GLU A 320 -13.93 -12.06 -16.23
CA GLU A 320 -13.87 -12.74 -17.51
C GLU A 320 -13.30 -14.16 -17.34
N GLU A 321 -13.77 -15.09 -18.17
CA GLU A 321 -13.12 -16.39 -18.25
C GLU A 321 -11.74 -16.20 -18.91
N PRO A 322 -10.64 -16.71 -18.31
CA PRO A 322 -9.32 -16.63 -18.90
C PRO A 322 -9.33 -17.27 -20.29
N ALA A 323 -8.89 -16.52 -21.30
CA ALA A 323 -8.91 -16.94 -22.69
C ALA A 323 -8.16 -18.28 -22.88
N ARG A 324 -8.86 -19.27 -23.42
CA ARG A 324 -8.27 -20.54 -23.84
C ARG A 324 -8.06 -20.50 -25.34
N LEU A 325 -6.88 -20.94 -25.79
CA LEU A 325 -6.50 -20.88 -27.21
C LEU A 325 -7.47 -21.64 -28.14
N ASP A 326 -8.18 -22.63 -27.60
CA ASP A 326 -9.03 -23.55 -28.37
C ASP A 326 -10.53 -23.28 -28.23
N ASP A 327 -10.95 -22.29 -27.43
CA ASP A 327 -12.39 -22.06 -27.18
C ASP A 327 -13.00 -21.14 -28.24
N SER A 328 -13.76 -21.74 -29.16
CA SER A 328 -14.54 -21.01 -30.16
C SER A 328 -15.78 -20.31 -29.59
N ASN A 329 -16.14 -20.57 -28.33
CA ASN A 329 -17.32 -20.02 -27.67
C ASN A 329 -16.97 -19.61 -26.22
N PRO A 330 -16.51 -18.37 -25.98
CA PRO A 330 -16.20 -17.91 -24.63
C PRO A 330 -17.46 -17.91 -23.75
N LYS A 331 -17.34 -18.32 -22.49
CA LYS A 331 -18.46 -18.20 -21.55
C LYS A 331 -18.76 -16.73 -21.27
N PRO A 332 -20.02 -16.39 -20.94
CA PRO A 332 -20.36 -15.04 -20.53
C PRO A 332 -19.56 -14.64 -19.28
N PRO A 333 -19.12 -13.37 -19.17
CA PRO A 333 -18.45 -12.88 -17.98
C PRO A 333 -19.42 -12.84 -16.79
N ILE A 334 -18.89 -12.99 -15.57
CA ILE A 334 -19.65 -12.70 -14.35
C ILE A 334 -19.74 -11.19 -14.21
N GLN A 335 -20.95 -10.67 -13.97
CA GLN A 335 -21.19 -9.23 -13.81
C GLN A 335 -21.93 -8.96 -12.49
N ILE A 336 -21.27 -8.30 -11.55
CA ILE A 336 -21.85 -7.99 -10.24
C ILE A 336 -22.07 -6.48 -10.15
N ARG A 337 -23.33 -6.04 -10.12
CA ARG A 337 -23.67 -4.62 -10.02
C ARG A 337 -23.51 -4.12 -8.58
N LEU A 338 -22.88 -2.95 -8.44
CA LEU A 338 -22.63 -2.27 -7.18
C LEU A 338 -23.10 -0.82 -7.31
N LYS A 339 -24.17 -0.44 -6.62
CA LYS A 339 -24.76 0.89 -6.72
C LYS A 339 -25.12 1.42 -5.34
N THR A 340 -24.80 2.69 -5.10
CA THR A 340 -25.36 3.44 -3.96
C THR A 340 -26.87 3.58 -4.11
N GLY A 341 -27.62 3.45 -3.01
CA GLY A 341 -29.06 3.71 -2.97
C GLY A 341 -29.37 5.20 -2.92
N HIS A 342 -30.14 5.63 -1.92
CA HIS A 342 -30.53 7.03 -1.72
C HIS A 342 -29.52 7.87 -0.93
N GLN A 343 -28.39 7.29 -0.51
CA GLN A 343 -27.35 7.96 0.26
C GLN A 343 -25.99 7.79 -0.41
N GLN A 344 -25.15 8.83 -0.33
CA GLN A 344 -23.75 8.77 -0.74
C GLN A 344 -22.97 7.78 0.13
N MET A 345 -21.92 7.21 -0.45
CA MET A 345 -20.86 6.57 0.34
C MET A 345 -20.11 7.64 1.11
N ASP A 346 -19.90 7.39 2.39
CA ASP A 346 -19.17 8.21 3.33
C ASP A 346 -17.98 7.38 3.83
N PRO A 347 -16.80 7.98 4.03
CA PRO A 347 -15.70 7.30 4.67
C PRO A 347 -16.07 6.93 6.12
N PRO A 348 -15.49 5.85 6.69
CA PRO A 348 -15.72 5.49 8.07
C PRO A 348 -15.28 6.61 9.01
N ARG A 349 -16.18 7.02 9.89
CA ARG A 349 -15.91 8.04 10.91
C ARG A 349 -15.58 7.37 12.23
N LEU A 350 -14.58 7.89 12.95
CA LEU A 350 -14.21 7.38 14.26
C LEU A 350 -15.43 7.40 15.20
N GLY A 351 -15.80 6.22 15.74
CA GLY A 351 -16.89 6.08 16.70
C GLY A 351 -18.29 5.89 16.09
N VAL A 352 -18.43 5.82 14.77
CA VAL A 352 -19.73 5.55 14.11
C VAL A 352 -19.65 4.22 13.36
N CYS A 353 -20.50 3.27 13.74
CA CYS A 353 -20.49 1.91 13.16
C CYS A 353 -21.27 1.79 11.84
N SER A 354 -21.79 2.89 11.28
CA SER A 354 -22.50 2.88 10.00
C SER A 354 -21.54 3.27 8.88
N SER A 355 -20.75 2.32 8.35
CA SER A 355 -20.19 2.52 7.03
C SER A 355 -21.31 2.40 6.00
N THR A 356 -21.39 3.35 5.06
CA THR A 356 -22.30 3.29 3.91
C THR A 356 -21.64 2.49 2.78
N ASP A 357 -21.07 1.35 3.14
CA ASP A 357 -20.46 0.43 2.18
C ASP A 357 -21.56 -0.17 1.28
N VAL A 358 -21.23 -0.35 0.00
CA VAL A 358 -22.09 -1.05 -0.95
C VAL A 358 -21.76 -2.54 -0.89
N VAL A 359 -22.78 -3.37 -0.63
CA VAL A 359 -22.61 -4.82 -0.46
C VAL A 359 -23.41 -5.56 -1.51
N ALA A 360 -22.75 -6.47 -2.23
CA ALA A 360 -23.38 -7.42 -3.14
C ALA A 360 -23.10 -8.87 -2.69
N SER A 361 -24.14 -9.71 -2.65
CA SER A 361 -23.96 -11.13 -2.37
C SER A 361 -23.63 -11.87 -3.67
N LEU A 362 -22.55 -12.66 -3.68
CA LEU A 362 -22.21 -13.48 -4.85
C LEU A 362 -23.19 -14.63 -5.07
N GLN A 363 -24.01 -14.99 -4.08
CA GLN A 363 -25.01 -16.04 -4.22
C GLN A 363 -26.26 -15.61 -5.00
N GLN A 364 -26.50 -14.31 -5.12
CA GLN A 364 -27.66 -13.79 -5.87
C GLN A 364 -27.49 -13.98 -7.38
N ASP A 365 -26.25 -14.10 -7.86
CA ASP A 365 -25.92 -14.42 -9.24
C ASP A 365 -25.47 -15.88 -9.33
N SER A 366 -26.20 -16.69 -10.11
CA SER A 366 -25.92 -18.12 -10.27
C SER A 366 -24.51 -18.39 -10.82
N ILE A 367 -23.99 -17.53 -11.69
CA ILE A 367 -22.66 -17.65 -12.28
C ILE A 367 -21.61 -17.19 -11.27
N ALA A 368 -21.83 -16.06 -10.58
CA ALA A 368 -20.91 -15.57 -9.55
C ALA A 368 -20.74 -16.56 -8.39
N SER A 369 -21.82 -17.25 -8.01
CA SER A 369 -21.79 -18.28 -6.97
C SER A 369 -20.84 -19.43 -7.29
N THR A 370 -20.49 -19.63 -8.57
CA THR A 370 -19.55 -20.68 -8.97
C THR A 370 -18.13 -20.44 -8.48
N LEU A 371 -17.78 -19.19 -8.13
CA LEU A 371 -16.45 -18.84 -7.61
C LEU A 371 -16.12 -19.53 -6.29
N GLN A 372 -17.11 -20.01 -5.55
CA GLN A 372 -16.90 -20.75 -4.30
C GLN A 372 -16.49 -22.21 -4.52
N TYR A 373 -16.71 -22.76 -5.72
CA TYR A 373 -16.43 -24.16 -6.02
C TYR A 373 -15.06 -24.32 -6.67
N ASN A 374 -14.29 -25.29 -6.16
CA ASN A 374 -13.02 -25.66 -6.75
C ASN A 374 -13.19 -26.09 -8.22
N GLY A 375 -12.26 -25.68 -9.09
CA GLY A 375 -12.31 -25.97 -10.53
C GLY A 375 -13.25 -25.08 -11.34
N THR A 376 -13.74 -23.98 -10.76
CA THR A 376 -14.41 -22.93 -11.53
C THR A 376 -13.52 -22.45 -12.68
N SER A 377 -14.11 -22.26 -13.86
CA SER A 377 -13.33 -21.87 -15.03
C SER A 377 -12.95 -20.40 -15.06
N TYR A 378 -13.56 -19.57 -14.21
CA TYR A 378 -13.25 -18.14 -14.05
C TYR A 378 -11.96 -17.88 -13.25
N ILE A 379 -11.38 -18.91 -12.64
CA ILE A 379 -10.06 -18.82 -12.01
C ILE A 379 -9.08 -19.55 -12.92
N ALA A 380 -8.02 -18.85 -13.30
CA ALA A 380 -7.02 -19.40 -14.20
C ALA A 380 -6.22 -20.52 -13.52
N ALA A 381 -5.52 -21.32 -14.34
CA ALA A 381 -4.71 -22.45 -13.87
C ALA A 381 -3.56 -22.03 -12.95
N ASP A 382 -3.18 -20.75 -12.98
CA ASP A 382 -2.21 -20.14 -12.05
C ASP A 382 -2.83 -19.77 -10.68
N GLU A 383 -4.08 -20.17 -10.44
CA GLU A 383 -4.87 -19.88 -9.26
C GLU A 383 -5.09 -18.37 -9.01
N LYS A 384 -4.91 -17.53 -10.03
CA LYS A 384 -5.18 -16.09 -9.94
C LYS A 384 -6.59 -15.76 -10.42
N LEU A 385 -7.32 -15.00 -9.61
CA LEU A 385 -8.55 -14.33 -10.05
C LEU A 385 -8.17 -13.03 -10.77
N ARG A 386 -8.67 -12.84 -11.99
CA ARG A 386 -8.55 -11.60 -12.74
C ARG A 386 -9.93 -10.94 -12.80
N ALA A 387 -10.03 -9.73 -12.30
CA ALA A 387 -11.30 -9.01 -12.22
C ALA A 387 -11.11 -7.55 -12.59
N ARG A 388 -12.11 -6.98 -13.25
CA ARG A 388 -12.14 -5.57 -13.64
C ARG A 388 -13.31 -4.89 -12.94
N PHE A 389 -13.03 -3.89 -12.12
CA PHE A 389 -14.06 -3.06 -11.51
C PHE A 389 -14.21 -1.75 -12.28
N GLU A 390 -15.39 -1.50 -12.83
CA GLU A 390 -15.70 -0.30 -13.60
C GLU A 390 -16.70 0.53 -12.82
N ALA A 391 -16.44 1.83 -12.65
CA ALA A 391 -17.25 2.68 -11.80
C ALA A 391 -17.39 4.10 -12.35
N ARG A 392 -18.54 4.70 -12.04
CA ARG A 392 -18.85 6.11 -12.29
C ARG A 392 -19.24 6.81 -10.99
N LEU A 393 -18.84 8.06 -10.83
CA LEU A 393 -19.12 8.86 -9.62
C LEU A 393 -20.35 9.74 -9.79
N ARG A 394 -21.46 9.15 -10.25
CA ARG A 394 -22.72 9.85 -10.52
C ARG A 394 -23.82 9.40 -9.61
N LYS A 395 -24.73 10.32 -9.28
CA LYS A 395 -25.95 9.97 -8.58
C LYS A 395 -26.72 8.95 -9.44
N PRO A 396 -27.24 7.87 -8.83
CA PRO A 396 -28.27 7.05 -9.45
C PRO A 396 -29.32 7.94 -10.12
N GLU A 397 -29.44 7.88 -11.44
CA GLU A 397 -30.67 8.33 -12.08
C GLU A 397 -31.79 7.44 -11.52
N ASP A 398 -32.82 8.04 -10.92
CA ASP A 398 -34.02 7.32 -10.52
C ASP A 398 -34.68 6.85 -11.83
N PRO A 399 -34.69 5.54 -12.13
CA PRO A 399 -35.30 5.05 -13.36
C PRO A 399 -36.83 5.30 -13.38
N ASP A 400 -37.41 5.63 -12.21
CA ASP A 400 -38.85 5.70 -11.99
C ASP A 400 -39.39 7.12 -11.72
N CYS A 401 -38.61 8.19 -11.92
CA CYS A 401 -39.21 9.54 -11.96
C CYS A 401 -39.83 9.83 -13.34
N VAL A 402 -40.69 8.92 -13.81
CA VAL A 402 -41.64 9.22 -14.87
C VAL A 402 -42.74 10.04 -14.19
N ILE A 403 -42.67 11.36 -14.30
CA ILE A 403 -43.78 12.24 -13.93
C ILE A 403 -44.94 11.86 -14.87
N CYS A 404 -45.86 11.02 -14.40
CA CYS A 404 -47.10 10.71 -15.11
C CYS A 404 -48.08 11.89 -15.06
#